data_AF-A0A7J7HDP9-F1
#
_entry.id   AF-A0A7J7HDP9-F1
#
_cell.length_a   1.000
_cell.length_b   1.000
_cell.length_c   1.000
_cell.angle_alpha   90.00
_cell.angle_beta   90.00
_cell.angle_gamma   90.00
#
_symmetry.space_group_name_H-M   'P 1'
#
loop_
_entity.id
_entity.type
_entity.pdbx_description
1 polymer ?
#
loop_
_entity_poly.entity_id
_entity_poly.type
_entity_poly.pdbx_seq_one_letter_code
_entity_poly.pdbx_strand_id
1 'polypeptide(L)'
;MLLIVLSLADVDPQLMMEDDSLVWTSNNVVIVLEHQNEKIPLSYVSETERRHAIPSQAQRHILAGLASVVGGLSAPYEKASHIHERPLVNWLWATGWHPFGPFSNTSQVSQMLQDVALRNTIYARVDSALGRIRETSESVQIFAGEYPKTPLGEPVKGKKNKSSTELWVEKFYKKTNNLPEPFPHELVERLEKYLDNFEEQLVDLSSLLYDHCLQDAHLNCSEILQSSIFTQQ
;
A
#
# COMPACT_ATOMS: atom_id res chain seq x y z
N MET A 1 -13.50 -6.57 21.17
CA MET A 1 -13.45 -7.82 20.39
C MET A 1 -13.27 -8.99 21.35
N LEU A 2 -14.10 -10.02 21.24
CA LEU A 2 -14.11 -11.19 22.11
C LEU A 2 -13.88 -12.44 21.25
N LEU A 3 -12.87 -13.24 21.61
CA LEU A 3 -12.55 -14.49 20.93
C LEU A 3 -13.09 -15.66 21.76
N ILE A 4 -13.94 -16.50 21.17
CA ILE A 4 -14.47 -17.72 21.78
C ILE A 4 -13.98 -18.91 20.97
N VAL A 5 -13.24 -19.81 21.62
CA VAL A 5 -12.93 -21.12 21.06
C VAL A 5 -13.82 -22.12 21.78
N LEU A 6 -14.72 -22.76 21.04
CA LEU A 6 -15.60 -23.81 21.54
C LEU A 6 -14.93 -25.14 21.26
N SER A 7 -14.31 -25.71 22.29
CA SER A 7 -13.82 -27.09 22.24
C SER A 7 -14.99 -28.03 22.48
N LEU A 8 -15.37 -28.76 21.44
CA LEU A 8 -16.46 -29.72 21.46
C LEU A 8 -15.88 -31.13 21.57
N ALA A 9 -15.45 -31.48 22.78
CA ALA A 9 -15.11 -32.87 23.11
C ALA A 9 -16.40 -33.70 23.20
N ASP A 10 -16.40 -34.90 22.62
CA ASP A 10 -17.50 -35.89 22.68
C ASP A 10 -18.84 -35.44 22.06
N VAL A 11 -18.82 -34.43 21.17
CA VAL A 11 -19.98 -33.99 20.39
C VAL A 11 -19.97 -34.67 19.01
N ASP A 12 -21.05 -34.53 18.25
CA ASP A 12 -21.15 -35.07 16.89
C ASP A 12 -19.92 -34.71 16.04
N PRO A 13 -19.19 -35.72 15.53
CA PRO A 13 -18.08 -35.58 14.60
C PRO A 13 -18.30 -34.68 13.39
N GLN A 14 -19.55 -34.51 12.96
CA GLN A 14 -19.93 -33.78 11.76
C GLN A 14 -20.53 -32.40 12.06
N LEU A 15 -20.47 -31.93 13.31
CA LEU A 15 -21.00 -30.62 13.67
C LEU A 15 -20.13 -29.51 13.03
N MET A 16 -20.74 -28.75 12.12
CA MET A 16 -20.15 -27.58 11.48
C MET A 16 -21.01 -26.35 11.78
N MET A 17 -20.44 -25.15 11.63
CA MET A 17 -21.23 -23.91 11.56
C MET A 17 -21.89 -23.80 10.16
N GLU A 18 -22.66 -22.74 9.94
CA GLU A 18 -23.24 -22.45 8.63
C GLU A 18 -22.16 -22.44 7.53
N ASP A 19 -22.54 -22.88 6.31
CA ASP A 19 -21.70 -22.96 5.11
C ASP A 19 -20.48 -23.90 5.20
N ASP A 20 -20.60 -25.03 5.93
CA ASP A 20 -19.53 -26.02 6.13
C ASP A 20 -18.25 -25.38 6.74
N SER A 21 -18.42 -24.36 7.58
CA SER A 21 -17.33 -23.60 8.19
C SER A 21 -17.05 -24.01 9.65
N LEU A 22 -15.80 -23.83 10.09
CA LEU A 22 -15.39 -24.00 11.50
C LEU A 22 -15.23 -22.66 12.22
N VAL A 23 -15.49 -21.56 11.52
CA VAL A 23 -15.30 -20.19 11.99
C VAL A 23 -16.56 -19.41 11.69
N TRP A 24 -17.07 -18.73 12.69
CA TRP A 24 -18.09 -17.71 12.52
C TRP A 24 -17.57 -16.38 13.05
N THR A 25 -17.71 -15.33 12.25
CA THR A 25 -17.23 -13.98 12.61
C THR A 25 -18.33 -12.94 12.58
N SER A 26 -18.30 -12.05 13.56
CA SER A 26 -19.10 -10.84 13.65
C SER A 26 -18.21 -9.66 14.04
N ASN A 27 -18.70 -8.42 13.91
CA ASN A 27 -17.93 -7.19 14.15
C ASN A 27 -17.20 -7.15 15.50
N ASN A 28 -17.71 -7.86 16.51
CA ASN A 28 -17.14 -7.87 17.86
C ASN A 28 -16.74 -9.25 18.38
N VAL A 29 -17.07 -10.33 17.66
CA VAL A 29 -16.92 -11.71 18.16
C VAL A 29 -16.39 -12.63 17.08
N VAL A 30 -15.41 -13.46 17.43
CA VAL A 30 -14.94 -14.57 16.60
C VAL A 30 -15.21 -15.86 17.36
N ILE A 31 -15.99 -16.75 16.76
CA ILE A 31 -16.31 -18.08 17.29
C ILE A 31 -15.60 -19.10 16.43
N VAL A 32 -14.80 -19.97 17.06
CA VAL A 32 -14.10 -21.07 16.39
C VAL A 32 -14.52 -22.39 17.02
N LEU A 33 -14.89 -23.35 16.18
CA LEU A 33 -15.14 -24.72 16.59
C LEU A 33 -13.83 -25.53 16.54
N GLU A 34 -13.51 -26.18 17.66
CA GLU A 34 -12.43 -27.15 17.76
C GLU A 34 -13.02 -28.52 18.10
N HIS A 35 -12.60 -29.55 17.38
CA HIS A 35 -12.99 -30.94 17.60
C HIS A 35 -11.75 -31.84 17.60
N GLN A 36 -11.79 -32.94 18.35
CA GLN A 36 -10.72 -33.94 18.42
C GLN A 36 -10.58 -34.81 17.15
N ASN A 37 -11.37 -34.55 16.10
CA ASN A 37 -11.35 -35.36 14.88
C ASN A 37 -10.19 -34.93 14.00
N GLU A 38 -9.56 -35.88 13.32
CA GLU A 38 -8.49 -35.53 12.38
C GLU A 38 -9.01 -34.79 11.15
N LYS A 39 -10.09 -35.29 10.52
CA LYS A 39 -10.61 -34.76 9.26
C LYS A 39 -12.13 -34.91 9.15
N ILE A 40 -12.82 -33.83 8.76
CA ILE A 40 -14.25 -33.83 8.44
C ILE A 40 -14.41 -33.63 6.93
N PRO A 41 -15.11 -34.53 6.21
CA PRO A 41 -15.28 -34.40 4.76
C PRO A 41 -16.23 -33.25 4.43
N LEU A 42 -15.79 -32.33 3.57
CA LEU A 42 -16.59 -31.19 3.12
C LEU A 42 -17.37 -31.52 1.84
N SER A 43 -18.35 -30.70 1.49
CA SER A 43 -19.08 -30.83 0.22
C SER A 43 -18.23 -30.51 -1.02
N TYR A 44 -17.05 -29.90 -0.84
CA TYR A 44 -16.17 -29.43 -1.90
C TYR A 44 -15.20 -30.51 -2.45
N VAL A 45 -14.88 -30.40 -3.75
CA VAL A 45 -13.89 -31.24 -4.45
C VAL A 45 -12.88 -30.34 -5.16
N SER A 46 -11.60 -30.69 -5.12
CA SER A 46 -10.56 -29.99 -5.88
C SER A 46 -9.40 -30.96 -6.18
N GLU A 47 -8.76 -30.79 -7.34
CA GLU A 47 -7.68 -31.67 -7.83
C GLU A 47 -8.06 -33.17 -7.81
N THR A 48 -9.33 -33.49 -8.12
CA THR A 48 -9.91 -34.84 -8.09
C THR A 48 -10.10 -35.48 -6.71
N GLU A 49 -9.77 -34.78 -5.63
CA GLU A 49 -9.97 -35.24 -4.25
C GLU A 49 -11.03 -34.44 -3.50
N ARG A 50 -11.79 -35.12 -2.64
CA ARG A 50 -12.73 -34.47 -1.73
C ARG A 50 -11.95 -33.69 -0.66
N ARG A 51 -12.32 -32.43 -0.42
CA ARG A 51 -11.65 -31.61 0.58
C ARG A 51 -12.14 -31.94 1.98
N HIS A 52 -11.25 -31.77 2.95
CA HIS A 52 -11.49 -32.07 4.35
C HIS A 52 -11.15 -30.85 5.20
N ALA A 53 -11.99 -30.54 6.18
CA ALA A 53 -11.66 -29.61 7.24
C ALA A 53 -10.87 -30.33 8.33
N ILE A 54 -9.90 -29.62 8.93
CA ILE A 54 -9.04 -30.13 10.00
C ILE A 54 -9.40 -29.34 11.26
N PRO A 55 -10.38 -29.79 12.05
CA PRO A 55 -10.89 -29.03 13.20
C PRO A 55 -9.88 -28.94 14.34
N SER A 56 -8.89 -29.83 14.40
CA SER A 56 -7.75 -29.73 15.31
C SER A 56 -6.84 -28.53 15.02
N GLN A 57 -6.93 -27.91 13.84
CA GLN A 57 -6.14 -26.74 13.47
C GLN A 57 -6.85 -25.42 13.82
N ALA A 58 -7.36 -25.30 15.05
CA ALA A 58 -8.10 -24.13 15.53
C ALA A 58 -7.32 -22.81 15.39
N GLN A 59 -5.98 -22.84 15.50
CA GLN A 59 -5.11 -21.67 15.34
C GLN A 59 -5.32 -20.97 13.99
N ARG A 60 -5.45 -21.74 12.91
CA ARG A 60 -5.62 -21.19 11.56
C ARG A 60 -6.98 -20.51 11.42
N HIS A 61 -8.00 -21.13 11.98
CA HIS A 61 -9.36 -20.62 12.04
C HIS A 61 -9.47 -19.35 12.89
N ILE A 62 -8.76 -19.28 14.02
CA ILE A 62 -8.60 -18.07 14.83
C ILE A 62 -7.95 -16.96 14.02
N LEU A 63 -6.83 -17.24 13.33
CA LEU A 63 -6.14 -16.25 12.51
C LEU A 63 -7.02 -15.74 11.37
N ALA A 64 -7.76 -16.62 10.69
CA ALA A 64 -8.71 -16.24 9.65
C ALA A 64 -9.78 -15.28 10.20
N GLY A 65 -10.37 -15.61 11.36
CA GLY A 65 -11.42 -14.79 11.95
C GLY A 65 -10.92 -13.46 12.50
N LEU A 66 -9.71 -13.41 13.06
CA LEU A 66 -9.09 -12.16 13.49
C LEU A 66 -8.70 -11.28 12.28
N ALA A 67 -8.18 -11.90 11.23
CA ALA A 67 -7.83 -11.21 9.98
C ALA A 67 -9.06 -10.55 9.34
N SER A 68 -10.21 -11.21 9.35
CA SER A 68 -11.44 -10.62 8.81
C SER A 68 -11.99 -9.48 9.66
N VAL A 69 -12.07 -9.66 11.00
CA VAL A 69 -12.70 -8.67 11.90
C VAL A 69 -11.79 -7.47 12.18
N VAL A 70 -10.51 -7.70 12.50
CA VAL A 70 -9.57 -6.62 12.85
C VAL A 70 -8.88 -6.08 11.60
N GLY A 71 -8.42 -6.99 10.74
CA GLY A 71 -7.67 -6.64 9.54
C GLY A 71 -8.56 -6.16 8.40
N GLY A 72 -9.88 -6.34 8.49
CA GLY A 72 -10.81 -6.08 7.38
C GLY A 72 -10.49 -6.94 6.15
N LEU A 73 -9.77 -8.04 6.33
CA LEU A 73 -9.32 -8.89 5.23
C LEU A 73 -10.48 -9.81 4.82
N SER A 74 -10.98 -9.60 3.60
CA SER A 74 -11.96 -10.50 2.99
C SER A 74 -11.27 -11.79 2.53
N ALA A 75 -11.99 -12.89 2.60
CA ALA A 75 -11.46 -14.16 2.12
C ALA A 75 -11.18 -14.09 0.60
N PRO A 76 -10.17 -14.81 0.07
CA PRO A 76 -9.84 -14.77 -1.36
C PRO A 76 -10.97 -15.19 -2.30
N TYR A 77 -11.95 -15.93 -1.78
CA TYR A 77 -13.15 -16.34 -2.51
C TYR A 77 -14.32 -15.37 -2.38
N GLU A 78 -14.19 -14.27 -1.64
CA GLU A 78 -15.25 -13.29 -1.47
C GLU A 78 -14.96 -12.05 -2.30
N LYS A 79 -15.98 -11.56 -3.00
CA LYS A 79 -15.91 -10.31 -3.75
C LYS A 79 -17.12 -9.46 -3.45
N ALA A 80 -16.90 -8.22 -3.01
CA ALA A 80 -17.97 -7.24 -2.88
C ALA A 80 -18.60 -6.96 -4.26
N SER A 81 -19.92 -7.16 -4.36
CA SER A 81 -20.68 -6.85 -5.58
C SER A 81 -21.53 -5.62 -5.36
N HIS A 82 -21.23 -4.55 -6.10
CA HIS A 82 -22.03 -3.32 -6.05
C HIS A 82 -23.45 -3.51 -6.60
N ILE A 83 -23.64 -4.43 -7.56
CA ILE A 83 -24.95 -4.68 -8.18
C ILE A 83 -25.89 -5.40 -7.21
N HIS A 84 -25.36 -6.29 -6.38
CA HIS A 84 -26.16 -7.13 -5.47
C HIS A 84 -26.12 -6.64 -4.02
N GLU A 85 -25.38 -5.56 -3.74
CA GLU A 85 -25.15 -5.00 -2.39
C GLU A 85 -24.74 -6.04 -1.34
N ARG A 86 -24.08 -7.13 -1.78
CA ARG A 86 -23.65 -8.23 -0.93
C ARG A 86 -22.33 -8.84 -1.43
N PRO A 87 -21.55 -9.50 -0.57
CA PRO A 87 -20.43 -10.31 -1.01
C PRO A 87 -20.93 -11.48 -1.86
N LEU A 88 -20.31 -11.69 -3.01
CA LEU A 88 -20.49 -12.87 -3.84
C LEU A 88 -19.33 -13.81 -3.63
N VAL A 89 -19.64 -15.10 -3.57
CA VAL A 89 -18.65 -16.16 -3.46
C VAL A 89 -18.16 -16.56 -4.85
N ASN A 90 -16.85 -16.51 -5.06
CA ASN A 90 -16.16 -16.97 -6.25
C ASN A 90 -14.95 -17.83 -5.86
N TRP A 91 -15.09 -19.15 -5.98
CA TRP A 91 -14.05 -20.10 -5.59
C TRP A 91 -12.85 -20.16 -6.53
N LEU A 92 -12.88 -19.48 -7.68
CA LEU A 92 -11.80 -19.51 -8.67
C LEU A 92 -10.45 -19.02 -8.09
N TRP A 93 -10.49 -18.17 -7.06
CA TRP A 93 -9.31 -17.56 -6.44
C TRP A 93 -9.04 -18.06 -5.02
N ALA A 94 -9.76 -19.10 -4.59
CA ALA A 94 -9.69 -19.65 -3.24
C ALA A 94 -8.53 -20.62 -3.01
N THR A 95 -7.70 -20.87 -4.02
CA THR A 95 -6.66 -21.90 -3.98
C THR A 95 -5.31 -21.29 -3.61
N GLY A 96 -4.57 -22.01 -2.77
CA GLY A 96 -3.24 -21.61 -2.31
C GLY A 96 -3.19 -21.34 -0.81
N TRP A 97 -2.00 -20.95 -0.33
CA TRP A 97 -1.68 -20.84 1.09
C TRP A 97 -2.28 -19.59 1.73
N HIS A 98 -3.49 -19.70 2.29
CA HIS A 98 -4.15 -18.62 3.04
C HIS A 98 -4.99 -19.15 4.21
N PRO A 99 -5.26 -18.37 5.27
CA PRO A 99 -5.95 -18.90 6.46
C PRO A 99 -7.44 -19.21 6.20
N PHE A 100 -8.04 -18.66 5.15
CA PHE A 100 -9.48 -18.76 4.86
C PHE A 100 -9.89 -20.06 4.15
N GLY A 101 -11.08 -20.56 4.46
CA GLY A 101 -11.77 -21.60 3.69
C GLY A 101 -11.05 -22.97 3.59
N PRO A 102 -11.61 -23.88 2.77
CA PRO A 102 -11.15 -25.27 2.68
C PRO A 102 -10.02 -25.50 1.66
N PHE A 103 -9.76 -24.53 0.78
CA PHE A 103 -8.79 -24.62 -0.31
C PHE A 103 -7.44 -23.93 -0.01
N SER A 104 -7.29 -23.45 1.22
CA SER A 104 -6.08 -22.90 1.82
C SER A 104 -4.80 -23.74 1.83
N ASN A 105 -4.94 -25.07 1.85
CA ASN A 105 -3.83 -26.01 1.97
C ASN A 105 -3.60 -26.73 0.64
N THR A 106 -4.13 -26.16 -0.45
CA THR A 106 -4.12 -26.76 -1.78
C THR A 106 -3.07 -26.08 -2.64
N SER A 107 -2.47 -26.85 -3.55
CA SER A 107 -1.49 -26.43 -4.56
C SER A 107 -0.38 -25.46 -4.10
N GLN A 108 0.37 -24.92 -5.06
CA GLN A 108 1.14 -23.69 -4.88
C GLN A 108 0.19 -22.49 -4.78
N VAL A 109 0.68 -21.35 -4.26
CA VAL A 109 -0.09 -20.09 -4.26
C VAL A 109 -0.53 -19.80 -5.70
N SER A 110 -1.83 -19.56 -5.92
CA SER A 110 -2.34 -19.24 -7.26
C SER A 110 -1.55 -18.09 -7.90
N GLN A 111 -1.20 -18.23 -9.18
CA GLN A 111 -0.49 -17.18 -9.93
C GLN A 111 -1.22 -15.84 -9.83
N MET A 112 -2.55 -15.84 -9.85
CA MET A 112 -3.34 -14.62 -9.67
C MET A 112 -3.16 -13.99 -8.29
N LEU A 113 -3.03 -14.79 -7.21
CA LEU A 113 -2.76 -14.25 -5.86
C LEU A 113 -1.34 -13.68 -5.76
N GLN A 114 -0.37 -14.34 -6.42
CA GLN A 114 0.99 -13.81 -6.54
C GLN A 114 0.99 -12.47 -7.29
N ASP A 115 0.30 -12.40 -8.42
CA ASP A 115 0.18 -11.19 -9.24
C ASP A 115 -0.50 -10.05 -8.49
N VAL A 116 -1.58 -10.32 -7.75
CA VAL A 116 -2.26 -9.34 -6.90
C VAL A 116 -1.34 -8.84 -5.78
N ALA A 117 -0.61 -9.73 -5.12
CA ALA A 117 0.34 -9.36 -4.07
C ALA A 117 1.49 -8.50 -4.62
N LEU A 118 2.02 -8.85 -5.79
CA LEU A 118 3.05 -8.08 -6.49
C LEU A 118 2.52 -6.69 -6.85
N ARG A 119 1.33 -6.60 -7.43
CA ARG A 119 0.70 -5.32 -7.80
C ARG A 119 0.46 -4.43 -6.58
N ASN A 120 -0.06 -4.98 -5.49
CA ASN A 120 -0.28 -4.23 -4.25
C ASN A 120 1.05 -3.73 -3.67
N THR A 121 2.10 -4.53 -3.76
CA THR A 121 3.45 -4.14 -3.31
C THR A 121 4.00 -3.00 -4.16
N ILE A 122 3.82 -3.06 -5.50
CA ILE A 122 4.21 -1.98 -6.41
C ILE A 122 3.48 -0.69 -6.02
N TYR A 123 2.15 -0.73 -5.86
CA TYR A 123 1.39 0.46 -5.49
C TYR A 123 1.80 1.05 -4.14
N ALA A 124 1.98 0.22 -3.11
CA ALA A 124 2.39 0.70 -1.79
C ALA A 124 3.78 1.37 -1.82
N ARG A 125 4.71 0.84 -2.61
CA ARG A 125 6.06 1.42 -2.75
C ARG A 125 6.05 2.73 -3.53
N VAL A 126 5.29 2.82 -4.62
CA VAL A 126 5.12 4.08 -5.37
C VAL A 126 4.47 5.14 -4.50
N ASP A 127 3.40 4.79 -3.78
CA ASP A 127 2.72 5.70 -2.86
C ASP A 127 3.67 6.22 -1.77
N SER A 128 4.48 5.33 -1.18
CA SER A 128 5.52 5.73 -0.22
C SER A 128 6.58 6.64 -0.82
N ALA A 129 6.99 6.42 -2.08
CA ALA A 129 7.97 7.27 -2.76
C ALA A 129 7.39 8.67 -3.06
N LEU A 130 6.16 8.73 -3.57
CA LEU A 130 5.43 9.98 -3.82
C LEU A 130 5.18 10.76 -2.54
N GLY A 131 4.80 10.08 -1.46
CA GLY A 131 4.63 10.68 -0.14
C GLY A 131 5.91 11.37 0.33
N ARG A 132 7.07 10.72 0.18
CA ARG A 132 8.38 11.29 0.54
C ARG A 132 8.75 12.50 -0.30
N ILE A 133 8.55 12.43 -1.62
CA ILE A 133 8.83 13.57 -2.52
C ILE A 133 7.95 14.77 -2.17
N ARG A 134 6.70 14.52 -1.80
CA ARG A 134 5.81 15.58 -1.34
C ARG A 134 6.31 16.21 -0.04
N GLU A 135 6.72 15.40 0.94
CA GLU A 135 7.28 15.89 2.21
C GLU A 135 8.55 16.73 2.00
N THR A 136 9.46 16.31 1.11
CA THR A 136 10.67 17.07 0.80
C THR A 136 10.36 18.36 0.03
N SER A 137 9.42 18.32 -0.91
CA SER A 137 8.95 19.50 -1.64
C SER A 137 8.33 20.54 -0.69
N GLU A 138 7.47 20.09 0.23
CA GLU A 138 6.88 20.96 1.27
C GLU A 138 7.97 21.56 2.17
N SER A 139 8.99 20.77 2.54
CA SER A 139 10.14 21.25 3.33
C SER A 139 10.98 22.30 2.60
N VAL A 140 11.25 22.10 1.30
CA VAL A 140 11.95 23.09 0.46
C VAL A 140 11.13 24.36 0.33
N GLN A 141 9.81 24.26 0.18
CA GLN A 141 8.92 25.42 0.10
C GLN A 141 8.86 26.21 1.42
N ILE A 142 8.85 25.52 2.56
CA ILE A 142 8.94 26.17 3.89
C ILE A 142 10.30 26.87 4.05
N PHE A 143 11.40 26.19 3.70
CA PHE A 143 12.74 26.80 3.73
C PHE A 143 12.81 28.03 2.82
N ALA A 144 12.27 27.94 1.60
CA ALA A 144 12.13 29.05 0.67
C ALA A 144 11.13 30.13 1.13
N GLY A 145 10.27 29.86 2.10
CA GLY A 145 9.42 30.87 2.73
C GLY A 145 10.14 31.62 3.86
N GLU A 146 10.95 30.91 4.64
CA GLU A 146 11.59 31.40 5.86
C GLU A 146 12.95 32.07 5.61
N TYR A 147 13.78 31.49 4.75
CA TYR A 147 15.20 31.80 4.61
C TYR A 147 15.64 32.67 3.41
N PRO A 148 14.88 32.92 2.32
CA PRO A 148 15.29 33.91 1.33
C PRO A 148 14.92 35.31 1.80
N LYS A 149 15.59 35.72 2.88
CA LYS A 149 15.90 37.12 3.15
C LYS A 149 17.34 37.30 2.67
N THR A 150 17.59 38.42 2.00
CA THR A 150 18.97 38.82 1.63
C THR A 150 19.93 38.66 2.81
N PRO A 151 21.27 38.55 2.63
CA PRO A 151 22.23 38.44 3.74
C PRO A 151 22.18 39.59 4.78
N LEU A 152 21.31 40.59 4.60
CA LEU A 152 21.00 41.68 5.52
C LEU A 152 19.55 41.61 6.09
N GLY A 153 18.83 40.51 5.91
CA GLY A 153 17.48 40.31 6.46
C GLY A 153 16.38 41.15 5.79
N GLU A 154 16.66 41.87 4.69
CA GLU A 154 15.61 42.64 4.00
C GLU A 154 14.70 41.71 3.19
N PRO A 155 13.37 41.89 3.26
CA PRO A 155 12.44 41.27 2.33
C PRO A 155 12.72 41.77 0.91
N VAL A 156 12.66 40.88 -0.09
CA VAL A 156 12.73 41.24 -1.51
C VAL A 156 11.68 42.34 -1.78
N LYS A 157 12.15 43.52 -2.20
CA LYS A 157 11.40 44.77 -2.01
C LYS A 157 10.32 44.98 -3.07
N GLY A 158 9.07 44.77 -2.67
CA GLY A 158 7.85 45.24 -3.34
C GLY A 158 6.96 46.18 -2.50
N LYS A 159 7.35 46.53 -1.26
CA LYS A 159 6.69 47.60 -0.49
C LYS A 159 7.73 48.61 -0.01
N LYS A 160 7.71 49.81 -0.58
CA LYS A 160 8.35 51.00 -0.01
C LYS A 160 7.28 52.05 0.23
N ASN A 161 7.23 52.56 1.45
CA ASN A 161 7.11 54.01 1.64
C ASN A 161 8.45 54.48 2.22
N LYS A 162 9.37 54.93 1.36
CA LYS A 162 10.48 55.78 1.81
C LYS A 162 10.74 56.87 0.78
N SER A 163 10.49 58.10 1.23
CA SER A 163 10.90 59.36 0.66
C SER A 163 12.41 59.55 0.83
N SER A 164 13.17 59.40 -0.24
CA SER A 164 14.32 60.25 -0.55
C SER A 164 14.83 59.85 -1.94
N THR A 165 14.95 60.84 -2.81
CA THR A 165 15.29 60.74 -4.22
C THR A 165 16.77 60.43 -4.40
N GLU A 166 17.06 59.18 -4.78
CA GLU A 166 18.27 58.84 -5.54
C GLU A 166 17.89 58.74 -7.01
N LEU A 167 18.66 59.42 -7.86
CA LEU A 167 18.41 59.56 -9.29
C LEU A 167 18.47 58.20 -10.00
N TRP A 168 17.35 57.86 -10.65
CA TRP A 168 17.06 56.57 -11.29
C TRP A 168 18.12 56.12 -12.31
N VAL A 169 18.76 57.08 -12.98
CA VAL A 169 19.76 56.84 -14.03
C VAL A 169 21.06 56.26 -13.45
N GLU A 170 21.45 56.62 -12.23
CA GLU A 170 22.66 56.08 -11.60
C GLU A 170 22.52 54.60 -11.19
N LYS A 171 21.28 54.13 -10.99
CA LYS A 171 20.97 52.73 -10.66
C LYS A 171 21.02 51.80 -11.86
N PHE A 172 20.69 52.30 -13.05
CA PHE A 172 20.60 51.48 -14.26
C PHE A 172 21.96 51.21 -14.89
N TYR A 173 22.89 52.16 -14.84
CA TYR A 173 24.17 52.04 -15.56
C TYR A 173 25.33 51.45 -14.74
N LYS A 174 25.15 51.21 -13.42
CA LYS A 174 26.24 50.72 -12.55
C LYS A 174 26.05 49.33 -11.95
N LYS A 175 24.87 48.71 -12.07
CA LYS A 175 24.56 47.48 -11.31
C LYS A 175 24.45 46.26 -12.20
N THR A 176 25.58 45.63 -12.48
CA THR A 176 25.61 44.17 -12.66
C THR A 176 25.22 43.56 -11.32
N ASN A 177 24.04 42.93 -11.27
CA ASN A 177 23.51 42.37 -10.02
C ASN A 177 24.41 41.24 -9.50
N ASN A 178 25.27 41.55 -8.53
CA ASN A 178 25.99 40.58 -7.69
C ASN A 178 25.14 40.21 -6.46
N LEU A 179 23.86 39.93 -6.63
CA LEU A 179 23.04 39.40 -5.54
C LEU A 179 23.08 37.88 -5.66
N PRO A 180 23.50 37.14 -4.62
CA PRO A 180 23.42 35.69 -4.66
C PRO A 180 21.94 35.30 -4.77
N GLU A 181 21.64 34.47 -5.75
CA GLU A 181 20.33 33.87 -5.91
C GLU A 181 19.98 33.09 -4.64
N PRO A 182 18.69 33.07 -4.23
CA PRO A 182 18.25 32.43 -2.99
C PRO A 182 18.56 30.93 -2.95
N PHE A 183 18.67 30.30 -4.12
CA PHE A 183 19.24 28.97 -4.29
C PHE A 183 20.34 29.01 -5.36
N PRO A 184 21.43 28.25 -5.18
CA PRO A 184 22.40 28.02 -6.25
C PRO A 184 21.70 27.44 -7.47
N HIS A 185 21.88 28.04 -8.65
CA HIS A 185 21.29 27.57 -9.90
C HIS A 185 21.56 26.08 -10.17
N GLU A 186 22.77 25.62 -9.82
CA GLU A 186 23.18 24.21 -9.91
C GLU A 186 22.31 23.26 -9.07
N LEU A 187 21.84 23.70 -7.89
CA LEU A 187 20.96 22.87 -7.05
C LEU A 187 19.54 22.79 -7.62
N VAL A 188 19.05 23.89 -8.19
CA VAL A 188 17.73 23.92 -8.83
C VAL A 188 17.75 23.05 -10.10
N GLU A 189 18.76 23.20 -10.94
CA GLU A 189 18.94 22.40 -12.15
C GLU A 189 19.08 20.91 -11.83
N ARG A 190 19.81 20.57 -10.76
CA ARG A 190 19.91 19.18 -10.29
C ARG A 190 18.57 18.62 -9.81
N LEU A 191 17.75 19.43 -9.15
CA LEU A 191 16.45 19.03 -8.64
C LEU A 191 15.42 18.87 -9.77
N GLU A 192 15.41 19.77 -10.75
CA GLU A 192 14.62 19.64 -11.97
C GLU A 192 14.96 18.35 -12.70
N LYS A 193 16.25 18.11 -12.95
CA LYS A 193 16.71 16.87 -13.59
C LYS A 193 16.34 15.60 -12.81
N TYR A 194 16.33 15.67 -11.47
CA TYR A 194 15.90 14.55 -10.64
C TYR A 194 14.41 14.27 -10.80
N LEU A 195 13.57 15.32 -10.79
CA LEU A 195 12.12 15.19 -10.96
C LEU A 195 11.76 14.72 -12.37
N ASP A 196 12.44 15.21 -13.40
CA ASP A 196 12.26 14.76 -14.79
C ASP A 196 12.56 13.25 -14.92
N ASN A 197 13.70 12.79 -14.37
CA ASN A 197 14.05 11.37 -14.37
C ASN A 197 13.04 10.53 -13.57
N PHE A 198 12.48 11.07 -12.50
CA PHE A 198 11.46 10.39 -11.71
C PHE A 198 10.13 10.26 -12.47
N GLU A 199 9.75 11.29 -13.23
CA GLU A 199 8.59 11.26 -14.12
C GLU A 199 8.76 10.20 -15.21
N GLU A 200 9.93 10.14 -15.85
CA GLU A 200 10.26 9.09 -16.84
C GLU A 200 10.12 7.68 -16.24
N GLN A 201 10.68 7.45 -15.04
CA GLN A 201 10.55 6.17 -14.35
C GLN A 201 9.09 5.79 -14.04
N LEU A 202 8.25 6.76 -13.67
CA LEU A 202 6.82 6.53 -13.43
C LEU A 202 6.04 6.23 -14.72
N VAL A 203 6.39 6.90 -15.82
CA VAL A 203 5.81 6.62 -17.14
C VAL A 203 6.17 5.19 -17.57
N ASP A 204 7.43 4.80 -17.42
CA ASP A 204 7.89 3.44 -17.71
C ASP A 204 7.16 2.41 -16.85
N LEU A 205 7.05 2.65 -15.54
CA LEU A 205 6.29 1.78 -14.64
C LEU A 205 4.83 1.65 -15.08
N SER A 206 4.20 2.75 -15.50
CA SER A 206 2.81 2.72 -15.97
C SER A 206 2.67 1.82 -17.21
N SER A 207 3.62 1.89 -18.15
CA SER A 207 3.63 1.04 -19.35
C SER A 207 3.76 -0.44 -18.99
N LEU A 208 4.67 -0.80 -18.07
CA LEU A 208 4.87 -2.17 -17.61
C LEU A 208 3.62 -2.72 -16.91
N LEU A 209 2.89 -1.88 -16.17
CA LEU A 209 1.63 -2.26 -15.55
C LEU A 209 0.50 -2.45 -16.57
N TYR A 210 0.44 -1.64 -17.63
CA TYR A 210 -0.51 -1.84 -18.72
C TYR A 210 -0.25 -3.18 -19.44
N ASP A 211 1.01 -3.47 -19.74
CA ASP A 211 1.43 -4.69 -20.44
C ASP A 211 1.44 -5.95 -19.55
N HIS A 212 1.06 -5.84 -18.27
CA HIS A 212 1.07 -6.93 -17.28
C HIS A 212 2.45 -7.56 -17.02
N CYS A 213 3.54 -6.82 -17.26
CA CYS A 213 4.91 -7.21 -16.94
C CYS A 213 5.22 -6.93 -15.46
N LEU A 214 4.56 -7.65 -14.55
CA LEU A 214 4.58 -7.37 -13.11
C LEU A 214 5.97 -7.55 -12.46
N GLN A 215 6.79 -8.47 -12.94
CA GLN A 215 8.14 -8.69 -12.42
C GLN A 215 9.05 -7.50 -12.72
N ASP A 216 9.03 -7.01 -13.95
CA ASP A 216 9.83 -5.85 -14.36
C ASP A 216 9.32 -4.58 -13.67
N ALA A 217 7.99 -4.42 -13.55
CA ALA A 217 7.37 -3.34 -12.79
C ALA A 217 7.81 -3.35 -11.31
N HIS A 218 7.96 -4.54 -10.70
CA HIS A 218 8.44 -4.68 -9.33
C HIS A 218 9.89 -4.22 -9.16
N LEU A 219 10.75 -4.51 -10.14
CA LEU A 219 12.15 -4.08 -10.13
C LEU A 219 12.25 -2.55 -10.28
N ASN A 220 11.59 -1.98 -11.29
CA ASN A 220 11.52 -0.54 -11.52
C ASN A 220 10.99 0.20 -10.28
N CYS A 221 9.91 -0.29 -9.67
CA CYS A 221 9.34 0.29 -8.47
C CYS A 221 10.30 0.26 -7.25
N SER A 222 11.15 -0.77 -7.16
CA SER A 222 12.19 -0.83 -6.12
C SER A 222 13.24 0.27 -6.31
N GLU A 223 13.60 0.56 -7.55
CA GLU A 223 14.52 1.64 -7.92
C GLU A 223 13.93 3.01 -7.59
N ILE A 224 12.66 3.26 -7.94
CA ILE A 224 11.90 4.48 -7.59
C ILE A 224 11.89 4.71 -6.08
N LEU A 225 11.64 3.66 -5.28
CA LEU A 225 11.66 3.80 -3.82
C LEU A 225 13.07 4.12 -3.32
N GLN A 226 14.11 3.46 -3.86
CA GLN A 226 15.49 3.73 -3.49
C GLN A 226 15.91 5.15 -3.82
N SER A 227 15.58 5.66 -5.01
CA SER A 227 15.90 7.02 -5.43
C SER A 227 15.22 8.07 -4.53
N SER A 228 14.04 7.77 -3.97
CA SER A 228 13.35 8.62 -2.99
C SER A 228 13.94 8.58 -1.56
N ILE A 229 14.76 7.58 -1.21
CA ILE A 229 15.42 7.50 0.10
C ILE A 229 16.64 8.45 0.15
N PHE A 230 17.35 8.60 -0.96
CA PHE A 230 18.57 9.42 -1.03
C PHE A 230 18.32 10.93 -0.93
N THR A 231 17.07 11.40 -1.00
CA THR A 231 16.74 12.82 -0.83
C THR A 231 16.78 13.29 0.63
N GLN A 232 17.00 12.39 1.61
CA GLN A 232 17.05 12.72 3.04
C GLN A 232 18.48 12.84 3.62
N GLN A 233 19.53 12.46 2.87
CA GLN A 233 20.93 12.59 3.30
C GLN A 233 21.53 13.91 2.80
#